data_AF-O82047-F1
#
_entry.id   AF-O82047-F1
#
_cell.length_a   1.000
_cell.length_b   1.000
_cell.length_c   1.000
_cell.angle_alpha   90.00
_cell.angle_beta   90.00
_cell.angle_gamma   90.00
#
_symmetry.space_group_name_H-M   'P 1'
#
loop_
_entity.id
_entity.type
_entity.pdbx_description
1 polymer ?
#
loop_
_entity_poly.entity_id
_entity_poly.type
_entity_poly.pdbx_seq_one_letter_code
_entity_poly.pdbx_strand_id
1 'polypeptide(L)'
;RRSPVPPTRRRNETRRSDRQLRATVGEDGGERWDPPLVDEGKLRTFRTGLKLRTNFDFPIHRVFVSPFLRCVQTASEVISALCAVDDIPATTNRGDQVQIDPSKIKVSIEYGLCEMLNMQAIRLGMDFSNGNWGFDKSHLESTFPVGTVDHSVEPLYKEMPKWEETVNGARARYEEVIQALADKYPTENLLLVTHGEGVGVAVSAFMKDVTVYEADYCAYTHARRSIVLGKNQSFTAENFEVLPKQGQTGVSYVLEQH
;
A
#
# COMPACT_ATOMS: atom_id res chain seq x y z
N ARG A 1 37.67 29.31 18.45
CA ARG A 1 37.09 28.43 17.41
C ARG A 1 36.94 27.04 18.01
N ARG A 2 35.72 26.65 18.41
CA ARG A 2 35.40 25.33 18.98
C ARG A 2 34.53 24.59 17.95
N SER A 3 34.95 23.40 17.57
CA SER A 3 34.21 22.51 16.66
C SER A 3 32.91 22.03 17.30
N PRO A 4 31.82 21.80 16.54
CA PRO A 4 30.60 21.24 17.10
C PRO A 4 30.76 19.73 17.31
N VAL A 5 30.45 19.28 18.53
CA VAL A 5 30.32 17.87 18.90
C VAL A 5 28.95 17.37 18.41
N PRO A 6 28.85 16.20 17.75
CA PRO A 6 27.56 15.67 17.31
C PRO A 6 26.73 15.21 18.52
N PRO A 7 25.39 15.36 18.51
CA PRO A 7 24.55 14.98 19.64
C PRO A 7 24.56 13.46 19.80
N THR A 8 25.03 13.02 20.97
CA THR A 8 25.08 11.62 21.39
C THR A 8 23.69 11.05 21.62
N ARG A 9 23.52 9.80 21.15
CA ARG A 9 22.46 8.83 21.44
C ARG A 9 21.81 9.02 22.83
N ARG A 10 20.70 9.76 22.90
CA ARG A 10 19.71 9.66 24.00
C ARG A 10 18.30 10.00 23.48
N ARG A 11 17.76 9.18 22.59
CA ARG A 11 16.33 9.19 22.19
C ARG A 11 15.79 7.82 21.76
N ASN A 12 16.34 6.72 22.29
CA ASN A 12 15.95 5.36 21.88
C ASN A 12 15.22 4.52 22.95
N GLU A 13 14.93 5.06 24.13
CA GLU A 13 14.20 4.30 25.17
C GLU A 13 12.69 4.51 25.12
N THR A 14 12.20 5.64 24.60
CA THR A 14 10.76 5.93 24.52
C THR A 14 10.08 5.43 23.24
N ARG A 15 10.83 4.90 22.26
CA ARG A 15 10.29 4.34 20.99
C ARG A 15 10.23 2.81 20.96
N ARG A 16 10.76 2.13 21.99
CA ARG A 16 10.66 0.66 22.10
C ARG A 16 9.31 0.17 22.60
N SER A 17 8.49 1.04 23.21
CA SER A 17 7.20 0.65 23.81
C SER A 17 6.04 0.50 22.81
N ASP A 18 6.16 0.98 21.58
CA ASP A 18 5.10 0.84 20.55
C ASP A 18 5.38 -0.28 19.54
N ARG A 19 6.48 -1.02 19.71
CA ARG A 19 6.84 -2.17 18.87
C ARG A 19 6.25 -3.50 19.34
N GLN A 20 5.30 -3.46 20.28
CA GLN A 20 4.46 -4.59 20.63
C GLN A 20 3.14 -4.45 19.87
N LEU A 21 3.18 -4.85 18.60
CA LEU A 21 2.02 -5.49 17.98
C LEU A 21 1.58 -6.57 18.96
N ARG A 22 0.48 -6.36 19.69
CA ARG A 22 -0.23 -7.48 20.29
C ARG A 22 -0.73 -8.31 19.10
N ALA A 23 -0.02 -9.39 18.79
CA ALA A 23 -0.51 -10.44 17.92
C ALA A 23 -1.96 -10.73 18.34
N THR A 24 -2.90 -10.55 17.40
CA THR A 24 -4.26 -11.03 17.63
C THR A 24 -4.18 -12.55 17.63
N VAL A 25 -4.35 -13.12 18.82
CA VAL A 25 -4.36 -14.55 19.06
C VAL A 25 -5.47 -15.18 18.21
N GLY A 26 -5.13 -16.18 17.40
CA GLY A 26 -6.09 -17.01 16.67
C GLY A 26 -7.02 -17.76 17.62
N GLU A 27 -8.10 -18.33 17.10
CA GLU A 27 -9.05 -19.13 17.90
C GLU A 27 -8.39 -20.34 18.59
N ASP A 28 -7.21 -20.73 18.12
CA ASP A 28 -6.37 -21.82 18.62
C ASP A 28 -5.29 -21.38 19.64
N GLY A 29 -5.21 -20.09 19.98
CA GLY A 29 -4.15 -19.59 20.87
C GLY A 29 -2.82 -19.26 20.15
N GLY A 30 -2.72 -19.48 18.83
CA GLY A 30 -1.53 -19.22 18.03
C GLY A 30 -1.49 -17.82 17.42
N GLU A 31 -0.30 -17.33 17.07
CA GLU A 31 -0.17 -16.10 16.28
C GLU A 31 -0.67 -16.37 14.85
N ARG A 32 -1.74 -15.70 14.41
CA ARG A 32 -2.19 -15.76 13.02
C ARG A 32 -1.08 -15.24 12.13
N TRP A 33 -0.72 -16.03 11.12
CA TRP A 33 0.41 -15.69 10.27
C TRP A 33 0.21 -14.45 9.39
N ASP A 34 -1.02 -14.23 8.95
CA ASP A 34 -1.45 -13.00 8.31
C ASP A 34 -2.36 -12.23 9.27
N PRO A 35 -1.80 -11.31 10.08
CA PRO A 35 -2.55 -10.65 11.13
C PRO A 35 -3.54 -9.63 10.53
N PRO A 36 -4.77 -9.53 11.07
CA PRO A 36 -5.69 -8.45 10.77
C PRO A 36 -5.20 -7.10 11.32
N LEU A 37 -5.81 -6.02 10.84
CA LEU A 37 -5.70 -4.70 11.46
C LEU A 37 -6.42 -4.70 12.83
N VAL A 38 -5.76 -4.06 13.80
CA VAL A 38 -6.42 -3.62 15.04
C VAL A 38 -7.38 -2.46 14.75
N ASP A 39 -8.31 -2.17 15.66
CA ASP A 39 -9.34 -1.14 15.42
C ASP A 39 -8.76 0.27 15.23
N GLU A 40 -7.69 0.62 15.95
CA GLU A 40 -6.97 1.87 15.72
C GLU A 40 -6.34 1.92 14.31
N GLY A 41 -5.92 0.76 13.78
CA GLY A 41 -5.44 0.60 12.42
C GLY A 41 -6.54 0.90 11.41
N LYS A 42 -7.75 0.35 11.60
CA LYS A 42 -8.91 0.61 10.74
C LYS A 42 -9.33 2.09 10.77
N LEU A 43 -9.32 2.72 11.94
CA LEU A 43 -9.61 4.14 12.07
C LEU A 43 -8.57 5.01 11.35
N ARG A 44 -7.29 4.64 11.46
CA ARG A 44 -6.19 5.33 10.78
C ARG A 44 -6.31 5.21 9.26
N THR A 45 -6.64 4.03 8.73
CA THR A 45 -6.78 3.82 7.28
C THR A 45 -7.98 4.58 6.73
N PHE A 46 -9.13 4.59 7.43
CA PHE A 46 -10.28 5.41 7.06
C PHE A 46 -9.94 6.91 6.99
N ARG A 47 -9.29 7.46 8.04
CA ARG A 47 -8.82 8.85 8.05
C ARG A 47 -7.82 9.15 6.95
N THR A 48 -6.99 8.17 6.58
CA THR A 48 -6.06 8.30 5.46
C THR A 48 -6.82 8.42 4.15
N GLY A 49 -7.86 7.62 3.93
CA GLY A 49 -8.74 7.77 2.76
C GLY A 49 -9.41 9.14 2.69
N LEU A 50 -9.88 9.70 3.83
CA LEU A 50 -10.41 11.07 3.87
C LEU A 50 -9.34 12.10 3.48
N LYS A 51 -8.11 11.97 3.99
CA LYS A 51 -6.99 12.86 3.61
C LYS A 51 -6.67 12.77 2.12
N LEU A 52 -6.66 11.58 1.54
CA LEU A 52 -6.44 11.40 0.10
C LEU A 52 -7.55 12.09 -0.70
N ARG A 53 -8.81 11.92 -0.28
CA ARG A 53 -9.99 12.57 -0.88
C ARG A 53 -9.89 14.10 -0.85
N THR A 54 -9.38 14.68 0.23
CA THR A 54 -9.30 16.14 0.40
C THR A 54 -8.05 16.78 -0.18
N ASN A 55 -6.93 16.06 -0.17
CA ASN A 55 -5.62 16.65 -0.51
C ASN A 55 -5.25 16.47 -1.98
N PHE A 56 -5.90 15.54 -2.69
CA PHE A 56 -5.68 15.36 -4.12
C PHE A 56 -6.74 16.16 -4.90
N ASP A 57 -6.27 16.86 -5.93
CA ASP A 57 -7.10 17.61 -6.88
C ASP A 57 -7.62 16.72 -8.03
N PHE A 58 -7.42 15.40 -7.92
CA PHE A 58 -7.86 14.40 -8.87
C PHE A 58 -8.56 13.22 -8.17
N PRO A 59 -9.55 12.58 -8.82
CA PRO A 59 -10.22 11.42 -8.24
C PRO A 59 -9.35 10.16 -8.40
N ILE A 60 -9.46 9.24 -7.43
CA ILE A 60 -8.98 7.86 -7.58
C ILE A 60 -10.08 7.06 -8.28
N HIS A 61 -9.74 6.37 -9.36
CA HIS A 61 -10.70 5.58 -10.15
C HIS A 61 -10.67 4.10 -9.77
N ARG A 62 -9.48 3.61 -9.40
CA ARG A 62 -9.25 2.19 -9.18
C ARG A 62 -8.25 1.92 -8.07
N VAL A 63 -8.52 0.87 -7.31
CA VAL A 63 -7.67 0.35 -6.24
C VAL A 63 -7.18 -1.03 -6.61
N PHE A 64 -5.87 -1.24 -6.59
CA PHE A 64 -5.29 -2.58 -6.59
C PHE A 64 -4.69 -2.86 -5.22
N VAL A 65 -4.90 -4.07 -4.71
CA VAL A 65 -4.56 -4.38 -3.33
C VAL A 65 -3.88 -5.74 -3.20
N SER A 66 -2.85 -5.78 -2.37
CA SER A 66 -2.18 -6.99 -1.94
C SER A 66 -3.16 -8.01 -1.34
N PRO A 67 -2.98 -9.32 -1.55
CA PRO A 67 -3.89 -10.33 -0.99
C PRO A 67 -3.81 -10.49 0.54
N PHE A 68 -2.83 -9.88 1.20
CA PHE A 68 -2.71 -9.94 2.65
C PHE A 68 -3.87 -9.20 3.34
N LEU A 69 -4.45 -9.81 4.38
CA LEU A 69 -5.64 -9.33 5.09
C LEU A 69 -5.47 -7.90 5.61
N ARG A 70 -4.29 -7.57 6.14
CA ARG A 70 -3.96 -6.19 6.57
C ARG A 70 -4.08 -5.16 5.44
N CYS A 71 -3.73 -5.53 4.21
CA CYS A 71 -3.85 -4.66 3.03
C CYS A 71 -5.29 -4.61 2.54
N VAL A 72 -5.99 -5.75 2.49
CA VAL A 72 -7.41 -5.83 2.13
C VAL A 72 -8.27 -4.97 3.05
N GLN A 73 -8.07 -5.07 4.37
CA GLN A 73 -8.76 -4.24 5.35
C GLN A 73 -8.37 -2.76 5.23
N THR A 74 -7.10 -2.47 4.94
CA THR A 74 -6.66 -1.08 4.66
C THR A 74 -7.41 -0.50 3.47
N ALA A 75 -7.47 -1.23 2.35
CA ALA A 75 -8.17 -0.81 1.16
C ALA A 75 -9.68 -0.64 1.40
N SER A 76 -10.32 -1.56 2.12
CA SER A 76 -11.75 -1.45 2.44
C SER A 76 -12.11 -0.15 3.17
N GLU A 77 -11.32 0.23 4.18
CA GLU A 77 -11.51 1.49 4.91
C GLU A 77 -11.23 2.72 4.04
N VAL A 78 -10.17 2.68 3.24
CA VAL A 78 -9.82 3.80 2.33
C VAL A 78 -10.88 3.98 1.25
N ILE A 79 -11.38 2.90 0.65
CA ILE A 79 -12.47 2.92 -0.33
C ILE A 79 -13.73 3.50 0.30
N SER A 80 -14.09 3.07 1.52
CA SER A 80 -15.26 3.60 2.22
C SER A 80 -15.17 5.13 2.40
N ALA A 81 -13.99 5.64 2.74
CA ALA A 81 -13.76 7.08 2.88
C ALA A 81 -13.78 7.83 1.53
N LEU A 82 -13.19 7.27 0.48
CA LEU A 82 -13.17 7.85 -0.86
C LEU A 82 -14.57 7.87 -1.51
N CYS A 83 -15.37 6.82 -1.27
CA CYS A 83 -16.71 6.66 -1.82
C CYS A 83 -17.80 7.39 -1.04
N ALA A 84 -17.49 7.93 0.15
CA ALA A 84 -18.47 8.64 0.98
C ALA A 84 -19.25 9.71 0.19
N VAL A 85 -20.57 9.72 0.37
CA VAL A 85 -21.49 10.65 -0.31
C VAL A 85 -21.45 12.03 0.32
N ASP A 86 -21.32 12.08 1.65
CA ASP A 86 -21.28 13.34 2.40
C ASP A 86 -19.85 13.89 2.53
N ASP A 87 -19.77 15.20 2.75
CA ASP A 87 -18.55 15.87 3.21
C ASP A 87 -18.26 15.49 4.67
N ILE A 88 -17.69 14.30 4.84
CA ILE A 88 -17.23 13.80 6.14
C ILE A 88 -16.00 14.62 6.59
N PRO A 89 -16.07 15.30 7.76
CA PRO A 89 -14.90 15.93 8.35
C PRO A 89 -13.78 14.92 8.59
N ALA A 90 -12.52 15.34 8.40
CA ALA A 90 -11.35 14.48 8.64
C ALA A 90 -11.24 13.98 10.10
N THR A 91 -12.03 14.52 11.03
CA THR A 91 -12.10 14.16 12.44
C THR A 91 -13.15 13.09 12.77
N THR A 92 -14.00 12.70 11.82
CA THR A 92 -15.08 11.73 12.04
C THR A 92 -14.53 10.36 12.45
N ASN A 93 -15.19 9.74 13.44
CA ASN A 93 -14.89 8.38 13.89
C ASN A 93 -15.74 7.38 13.12
N ARG A 94 -15.19 6.19 12.85
CA ARG A 94 -15.76 5.04 12.10
C ARG A 94 -17.14 4.53 12.61
N GLY A 95 -17.69 5.11 13.67
CA GLY A 95 -18.95 4.68 14.29
C GLY A 95 -20.21 5.14 13.55
N ASP A 96 -20.10 6.12 12.65
CA ASP A 96 -21.23 6.60 11.86
C ASP A 96 -21.38 5.72 10.60
N GLN A 97 -22.60 5.26 10.29
CA GLN A 97 -22.89 4.58 9.03
C GLN A 97 -22.67 5.56 7.87
N VAL A 98 -21.45 5.56 7.34
CA VAL A 98 -21.08 6.36 6.17
C VAL A 98 -21.84 5.83 4.96
N GLN A 99 -22.72 6.67 4.40
CA GLN A 99 -23.31 6.38 3.10
C GLN A 99 -22.22 6.48 2.04
N ILE A 100 -22.06 5.42 1.25
CA ILE A 100 -21.05 5.33 0.19
C ILE A 100 -21.72 5.20 -1.18
N ASP A 101 -21.08 5.78 -2.19
CA ASP A 101 -21.36 5.51 -3.59
C ASP A 101 -20.30 4.53 -4.14
N PRO A 102 -20.64 3.23 -4.23
CA PRO A 102 -19.70 2.20 -4.65
C PRO A 102 -19.37 2.28 -6.15
N SER A 103 -20.09 3.09 -6.95
CA SER A 103 -19.81 3.22 -8.38
C SER A 103 -18.56 4.06 -8.69
N LYS A 104 -18.07 4.83 -7.71
CA LYS A 104 -16.91 5.73 -7.85
C LYS A 104 -15.59 4.99 -8.02
N ILE A 105 -15.44 3.82 -7.39
CA ILE A 105 -14.17 3.11 -7.32
C ILE A 105 -14.36 1.64 -7.65
N LYS A 106 -13.43 1.12 -8.45
CA LYS A 106 -13.24 -0.30 -8.70
C LYS A 106 -12.09 -0.84 -7.87
N VAL A 107 -12.25 -2.01 -7.24
CA VAL A 107 -11.17 -2.67 -6.49
C VAL A 107 -10.90 -4.08 -7.02
N SER A 108 -9.62 -4.43 -7.13
CA SER A 108 -9.17 -5.77 -7.52
C SER A 108 -7.97 -6.20 -6.69
N ILE A 109 -7.92 -7.47 -6.31
CA ILE A 109 -6.74 -8.07 -5.65
C ILE A 109 -5.66 -8.34 -6.70
N GLU A 110 -4.42 -7.92 -6.42
CA GLU A 110 -3.26 -8.09 -7.29
C GLU A 110 -2.13 -8.80 -6.52
N TYR A 111 -1.79 -10.02 -6.94
CA TYR A 111 -0.76 -10.83 -6.29
C TYR A 111 0.64 -10.26 -6.48
N GLY A 112 0.87 -9.48 -7.54
CA GLY A 112 2.11 -8.74 -7.74
C GLY A 112 2.38 -7.70 -6.64
N LEU A 113 1.36 -7.31 -5.86
CA LEU A 113 1.48 -6.42 -4.70
C LEU A 113 1.66 -7.17 -3.37
N CYS A 114 1.87 -8.49 -3.37
CA CYS A 114 2.13 -9.26 -2.15
C CYS A 114 3.40 -8.79 -1.43
N GLU A 115 3.52 -9.04 -0.12
CA GLU A 115 4.75 -8.80 0.66
C GLU A 115 5.95 -9.51 0.02
N MET A 116 7.17 -9.15 0.41
CA MET A 116 8.34 -9.97 0.13
C MET A 116 8.16 -11.38 0.71
N LEU A 117 8.16 -12.40 -0.14
CA LEU A 117 7.93 -13.78 0.23
C LEU A 117 9.25 -14.46 0.61
N ASN A 118 9.86 -13.96 1.69
CA ASN A 118 11.11 -14.49 2.22
C ASN A 118 11.22 -14.31 3.74
N MET A 119 12.27 -14.90 4.31
CA MET A 119 12.53 -14.88 5.76
C MET A 119 12.83 -13.49 6.34
N GLN A 120 13.08 -12.47 5.51
CA GLN A 120 13.32 -11.11 6.00
C GLN A 120 12.02 -10.44 6.42
N ALA A 121 10.97 -10.59 5.62
CA ALA A 121 9.64 -10.02 5.87
C ALA A 121 8.70 -10.99 6.62
N ILE A 122 8.79 -12.30 6.35
CA ILE A 122 7.92 -13.31 6.96
C ILE A 122 8.80 -14.21 7.85
N ARG A 123 8.81 -13.91 9.16
CA ARG A 123 9.71 -14.57 10.14
C ARG A 123 9.14 -15.81 10.83
N LEU A 124 7.91 -16.19 10.47
CA LEU A 124 7.23 -17.32 11.09
C LEU A 124 7.75 -18.62 10.48
N GLY A 125 8.02 -19.62 11.32
CA GLY A 125 8.53 -20.94 10.93
C GLY A 125 7.50 -21.81 10.20
N MET A 126 6.73 -21.23 9.30
CA MET A 126 5.81 -21.96 8.43
C MET A 126 6.52 -22.38 7.15
N ASP A 127 6.06 -23.48 6.59
CA ASP A 127 6.50 -23.97 5.31
C ASP A 127 5.56 -23.48 4.20
N PHE A 128 6.00 -22.49 3.44
CA PHE A 128 5.32 -21.98 2.25
C PHE A 128 5.92 -22.51 0.94
N SER A 129 6.81 -23.50 1.00
CA SER A 129 7.51 -24.04 -0.18
C SER A 129 6.56 -24.66 -1.21
N ASN A 130 5.39 -25.11 -0.78
CA ASN A 130 4.33 -25.65 -1.65
C ASN A 130 3.50 -24.57 -2.36
N GLY A 131 3.74 -23.28 -2.09
CA GLY A 131 2.99 -22.16 -2.68
C GLY A 131 1.54 -22.04 -2.19
N ASN A 132 1.14 -22.80 -1.18
CA ASN A 132 -0.19 -22.68 -0.58
C ASN A 132 -0.18 -21.61 0.52
N TRP A 133 -0.56 -20.40 0.13
CA TRP A 133 -0.64 -19.25 1.02
C TRP A 133 -1.94 -19.22 1.84
N GLY A 134 -2.90 -20.11 1.58
CA GLY A 134 -4.16 -20.15 2.34
C GLY A 134 -5.08 -18.95 2.14
N PHE A 135 -4.85 -18.12 1.11
CA PHE A 135 -5.75 -17.02 0.77
C PHE A 135 -7.04 -17.55 0.14
N ASP A 136 -8.16 -17.26 0.78
CA ASP A 136 -9.48 -17.37 0.16
C ASP A 136 -9.83 -16.04 -0.50
N LYS A 137 -9.66 -15.96 -1.82
CA LYS A 137 -9.94 -14.75 -2.60
C LYS A 137 -11.38 -14.25 -2.43
N SER A 138 -12.36 -15.16 -2.38
CA SER A 138 -13.77 -14.77 -2.24
C SER A 138 -14.03 -14.17 -0.86
N HIS A 139 -13.42 -14.75 0.18
CA HIS A 139 -13.47 -14.19 1.53
C HIS A 139 -12.81 -12.81 1.61
N LEU A 140 -11.64 -12.64 1.00
CA LEU A 140 -10.96 -11.35 0.94
C LEU A 140 -11.81 -10.30 0.21
N GLU A 141 -12.38 -10.65 -0.95
CA GLU A 141 -13.25 -9.77 -1.72
C GLU A 141 -14.52 -9.35 -0.95
N SER A 142 -15.05 -10.24 -0.10
CA SER A 142 -16.21 -9.93 0.77
C SER A 142 -15.92 -8.86 1.84
N THR A 143 -14.65 -8.51 2.06
CA THR A 143 -14.25 -7.43 2.98
C THR A 143 -14.42 -6.05 2.35
N PHE A 144 -14.44 -5.95 1.02
CA PHE A 144 -14.60 -4.66 0.34
C PHE A 144 -16.06 -4.20 0.38
N PRO A 145 -16.30 -2.87 0.25
CA PRO A 145 -17.66 -2.37 0.17
C PRO A 145 -18.44 -2.97 -1.01
N VAL A 146 -19.68 -3.37 -0.76
CA VAL A 146 -20.52 -4.06 -1.75
C VAL A 146 -20.64 -3.23 -3.03
N GLY A 147 -20.42 -3.88 -4.17
CA GLY A 147 -20.50 -3.25 -5.50
C GLY A 147 -19.20 -2.62 -6.01
N THR A 148 -18.13 -2.61 -5.22
CA THR A 148 -16.83 -2.03 -5.64
C THR A 148 -15.90 -3.03 -6.32
N VAL A 149 -16.08 -4.35 -6.09
CA VAL A 149 -15.19 -5.38 -6.63
C VAL A 149 -15.31 -5.47 -8.16
N ASP A 150 -14.20 -5.33 -8.86
CA ASP A 150 -14.14 -5.44 -10.32
C ASP A 150 -13.64 -6.82 -10.74
N HIS A 151 -14.60 -7.68 -11.08
CA HIS A 151 -14.34 -9.03 -11.60
C HIS A 151 -14.02 -9.07 -13.10
N SER A 152 -14.09 -7.93 -13.81
CA SER A 152 -13.81 -7.87 -15.26
C SER A 152 -12.32 -7.79 -15.59
N VAL A 153 -11.49 -7.53 -14.58
CA VAL A 153 -10.05 -7.32 -14.74
C VAL A 153 -9.29 -8.64 -14.53
N GLU A 154 -8.52 -9.04 -15.54
CA GLU A 154 -7.50 -10.07 -15.32
C GLU A 154 -6.36 -9.52 -14.46
N PRO A 155 -5.92 -10.23 -13.39
CA PRO A 155 -4.75 -9.83 -12.62
C PRO A 155 -3.48 -9.92 -13.47
N LEU A 156 -2.50 -9.05 -13.20
CA LEU A 156 -1.19 -9.15 -13.83
C LEU A 156 -0.48 -10.43 -13.39
N TYR A 157 -0.50 -10.70 -12.08
CA TYR A 157 0.03 -11.93 -11.51
C TYR A 157 -1.11 -12.92 -11.24
N LYS A 158 -1.13 -14.00 -12.02
CA LYS A 158 -2.14 -15.08 -11.89
C LYS A 158 -1.91 -15.95 -10.65
N GLU A 159 -0.68 -15.99 -10.18
CA GLU A 159 -0.23 -16.78 -9.04
C GLU A 159 0.62 -15.92 -8.11
N MET A 160 0.74 -16.34 -6.86
CA MET A 160 1.66 -15.72 -5.90
C MET A 160 3.11 -15.91 -6.36
N PRO A 161 4.00 -14.93 -6.10
CA PRO A 161 5.44 -15.14 -6.22
C PRO A 161 5.90 -16.37 -5.43
N LYS A 162 7.07 -16.91 -5.81
CA LYS A 162 7.63 -18.09 -5.14
C LYS A 162 8.23 -17.71 -3.79
N TRP A 163 8.12 -18.63 -2.82
CA TRP A 163 8.84 -18.52 -1.56
C TRP A 163 10.35 -18.41 -1.78
N GLU A 164 11.01 -17.69 -0.89
CA GLU A 164 12.43 -17.31 -0.94
C GLU A 164 12.82 -16.42 -2.12
N GLU A 165 11.91 -15.55 -2.58
CA GLU A 165 12.33 -14.50 -3.52
C GLU A 165 13.39 -13.60 -2.88
N THR A 166 14.39 -13.20 -3.67
CA THR A 166 15.41 -12.25 -3.20
C THR A 166 14.78 -10.88 -2.98
N VAL A 167 15.36 -10.06 -2.08
CA VAL A 167 14.93 -8.66 -1.88
C VAL A 167 14.90 -7.89 -3.19
N ASN A 168 15.96 -8.01 -4.00
CA ASN A 168 16.01 -7.34 -5.30
C ASN A 168 14.97 -7.89 -6.28
N GLY A 169 14.66 -9.19 -6.23
CA GLY A 169 13.58 -9.79 -7.01
C GLY A 169 12.21 -9.23 -6.63
N ALA A 170 11.91 -9.12 -5.34
CA ALA A 170 10.67 -8.52 -4.87
C ALA A 170 10.56 -7.03 -5.24
N ARG A 171 11.67 -6.28 -5.16
CA ARG A 171 11.74 -4.88 -5.59
C ARG A 171 11.48 -4.73 -7.08
N ALA A 172 12.11 -5.55 -7.91
CA ALA A 172 11.88 -5.57 -9.36
C ALA A 172 10.42 -5.91 -9.69
N ARG A 173 9.82 -6.86 -8.98
CA ARG A 173 8.39 -7.19 -9.09
C ARG A 173 7.49 -6.00 -8.75
N TYR A 174 7.77 -5.29 -7.65
CA TYR A 174 6.99 -4.10 -7.31
C TYR A 174 7.09 -3.02 -8.39
N GLU A 175 8.29 -2.73 -8.88
CA GLU A 175 8.51 -1.77 -9.97
C GLU A 175 7.73 -2.17 -11.24
N GLU A 176 7.84 -3.44 -11.65
CA GLU A 176 7.12 -4.00 -12.79
C GLU A 176 5.60 -3.85 -12.63
N VAL A 177 5.05 -4.24 -11.48
CA VAL A 177 3.61 -4.20 -11.24
C VAL A 177 3.08 -2.77 -11.22
N ILE A 178 3.81 -1.83 -10.60
CA ILE A 178 3.42 -0.41 -10.59
C ILE A 178 3.37 0.12 -12.03
N GLN A 179 4.42 -0.13 -12.82
CA GLN A 179 4.51 0.32 -14.20
C GLN A 179 3.43 -0.32 -15.07
N ALA A 180 3.29 -1.65 -15.01
CA ALA A 180 2.35 -2.41 -15.83
C ALA A 180 0.88 -2.07 -15.52
N LEU A 181 0.52 -1.84 -14.26
CA LEU A 181 -0.84 -1.38 -13.92
C LEU A 181 -1.10 0.02 -14.46
N ALA A 182 -0.15 0.94 -14.33
CA ALA A 182 -0.30 2.28 -14.87
C ALA A 182 -0.41 2.27 -16.41
N ASP A 183 0.33 1.38 -17.09
CA ASP A 183 0.28 1.20 -18.54
C ASP A 183 -1.02 0.55 -19.00
N LYS A 184 -1.58 -0.35 -18.18
CA LYS A 184 -2.89 -0.98 -18.44
C LYS A 184 -4.06 -0.01 -18.28
N TYR A 185 -3.91 1.02 -17.45
CA TYR A 185 -4.94 2.03 -17.19
C TYR A 185 -4.40 3.46 -17.34
N PRO A 186 -3.96 3.86 -18.56
CA PRO A 186 -3.20 5.10 -18.77
C PRO A 186 -4.02 6.38 -18.55
N THR A 187 -5.36 6.28 -18.48
CA THR A 187 -6.28 7.41 -18.24
C THR A 187 -6.93 7.36 -16.86
N GLU A 188 -6.53 6.43 -15.99
CA GLU A 188 -7.09 6.29 -14.64
C GLU A 188 -6.02 6.63 -13.60
N ASN A 189 -6.41 7.36 -12.55
CA ASN A 189 -5.59 7.46 -11.34
C ASN A 189 -5.79 6.24 -10.46
N LEU A 190 -4.68 5.55 -10.18
CA LEU A 190 -4.65 4.30 -9.44
C LEU A 190 -4.19 4.52 -8.00
N LEU A 191 -4.78 3.78 -7.07
CA LEU A 191 -4.27 3.61 -5.71
C LEU A 191 -3.81 2.16 -5.52
N LEU A 192 -2.56 1.97 -5.14
CA LEU A 192 -1.99 0.64 -4.88
C LEU A 192 -1.80 0.47 -3.37
N VAL A 193 -2.49 -0.50 -2.77
CA VAL A 193 -2.40 -0.81 -1.34
C VAL A 193 -1.51 -2.03 -1.13
N THR A 194 -0.33 -1.79 -0.57
CA THR A 194 0.76 -2.78 -0.45
C THR A 194 1.48 -2.66 0.91
N HIS A 195 2.69 -3.21 1.02
CA HIS A 195 3.54 -3.26 2.21
C HIS A 195 4.61 -2.17 2.19
N GLY A 196 5.35 -2.02 3.28
CA GLY A 196 6.37 -0.98 3.44
C GLY A 196 7.44 -0.99 2.33
N GLU A 197 7.89 -2.18 1.93
CA GLU A 197 8.87 -2.31 0.84
C GLU A 197 8.31 -1.84 -0.50
N GLY A 198 7.07 -2.22 -0.83
CA GLY A 198 6.41 -1.79 -2.06
C GLY A 198 6.20 -0.27 -2.12
N VAL A 199 5.85 0.37 -0.99
CA VAL A 199 5.79 1.83 -0.88
C VAL A 199 7.16 2.47 -1.08
N GLY A 200 8.22 1.84 -0.55
CA GLY A 200 9.60 2.30 -0.75
C GLY A 200 10.04 2.20 -2.22
N VAL A 201 9.71 1.10 -2.90
CA VAL A 201 10.00 0.91 -4.33
C VAL A 201 9.32 1.97 -5.19
N ALA A 202 8.07 2.32 -4.88
CA ALA A 202 7.35 3.39 -5.58
C ALA A 202 8.05 4.77 -5.47
N VAL A 203 9.00 4.93 -4.53
CA VAL A 203 9.91 6.08 -4.49
C VAL A 203 11.22 5.76 -5.21
N SER A 204 11.94 4.73 -4.79
CA SER A 204 13.32 4.48 -5.27
C SER A 204 13.41 4.07 -6.74
N ALA A 205 12.37 3.46 -7.31
CA ALA A 205 12.35 3.11 -8.74
C ALA A 205 12.11 4.33 -9.64
N PHE A 206 11.41 5.34 -9.13
CA PHE A 206 10.95 6.49 -9.92
C PHE A 206 11.55 7.83 -9.48
N MET A 207 12.43 7.82 -8.48
CA MET A 207 13.22 8.96 -8.02
C MET A 207 14.69 8.55 -7.96
N LYS A 208 15.53 9.23 -8.74
CA LYS A 208 16.97 8.92 -8.83
C LYS A 208 17.69 9.24 -7.52
N ASP A 209 18.75 8.47 -7.28
CA ASP A 209 19.72 8.70 -6.19
C ASP A 209 19.03 8.76 -4.82
N VAL A 210 18.11 7.83 -4.56
CA VAL A 210 17.35 7.78 -3.31
C VAL A 210 17.43 6.40 -2.68
N THR A 211 17.74 6.39 -1.38
CA THR A 211 17.58 5.22 -0.51
C THR A 211 16.44 5.46 0.48
N VAL A 212 15.37 4.67 0.39
CA VAL A 212 14.27 4.64 1.36
C VAL A 212 14.67 3.75 2.54
N TYR A 213 14.44 4.22 3.77
CA TYR A 213 14.82 3.48 4.98
C TYR A 213 13.69 3.24 5.96
N GLU A 214 12.54 3.92 5.82
CA GLU A 214 11.39 3.75 6.71
C GLU A 214 10.08 4.17 6.02
N ALA A 215 9.00 3.43 6.31
CA ALA A 215 7.64 3.78 5.97
C ALA A 215 6.74 3.56 7.19
N ASP A 216 6.09 4.63 7.66
CA ASP A 216 5.13 4.57 8.75
C ASP A 216 3.85 3.79 8.37
N TYR A 217 3.05 3.37 9.35
CA TYR A 217 1.73 2.82 9.07
C TYR A 217 0.83 3.84 8.37
N CYS A 218 0.21 3.42 7.26
CA CYS A 218 -0.56 4.28 6.35
C CYS A 218 0.29 5.39 5.71
N ALA A 219 1.62 5.22 5.66
CA ALA A 219 2.45 6.03 4.79
C ALA A 219 2.07 5.80 3.33
N TYR A 220 2.22 6.84 2.51
CA TYR A 220 1.95 6.76 1.08
C TYR A 220 2.99 7.54 0.29
N THR A 221 3.06 7.25 -0.99
CA THR A 221 3.72 8.11 -1.97
C THR A 221 2.75 8.29 -3.13
N HIS A 222 2.85 9.36 -3.90
CA HIS A 222 2.13 9.45 -5.15
C HIS A 222 3.11 9.82 -6.27
N ALA A 223 2.89 9.28 -7.45
CA ALA A 223 3.68 9.61 -8.62
C ALA A 223 2.73 9.98 -9.74
N ARG A 224 3.17 10.91 -10.58
CA ARG A 224 2.45 11.31 -11.79
C ARG A 224 3.33 11.11 -13.01
N ARG A 225 2.73 10.98 -14.18
CA ARG A 225 3.45 10.96 -15.46
C ARG A 225 2.60 11.59 -16.54
N SER A 226 3.24 12.16 -17.55
CA SER A 226 2.53 12.68 -18.72
C SER A 226 2.17 11.53 -19.67
N ILE A 227 0.94 11.55 -20.18
CA ILE A 227 0.45 10.61 -21.18
C ILE A 227 0.05 11.39 -22.44
N VAL A 228 0.56 10.96 -23.60
CA VAL A 228 0.14 11.48 -24.90
C VAL A 228 -0.61 10.37 -25.63
N LEU A 229 -1.89 10.60 -25.89
CA LEU A 229 -2.74 9.64 -26.60
C LEU A 229 -2.49 9.72 -28.10
N GLY A 230 -2.21 8.57 -28.70
CA GLY A 230 -2.07 8.37 -30.13
C GLY A 230 -3.37 7.90 -30.80
N LYS A 231 -3.27 7.55 -32.08
CA LYS A 231 -4.39 6.91 -32.81
C LYS A 231 -4.54 5.45 -32.38
N ASN A 232 -5.73 4.88 -32.54
CA ASN A 232 -6.01 3.46 -32.32
C ASN A 232 -5.63 2.94 -30.92
N GLN A 233 -5.98 3.70 -29.86
CA GLN A 233 -5.71 3.33 -28.46
C GLN A 233 -4.21 3.20 -28.09
N SER A 234 -3.30 3.63 -28.97
CA SER A 234 -1.88 3.78 -28.59
C SER A 234 -1.68 4.98 -27.67
N PHE A 235 -0.64 4.95 -26.85
CA PHE A 235 -0.19 6.09 -26.07
C PHE A 235 1.32 6.05 -25.90
N THR A 236 1.91 7.20 -25.58
CA THR A 236 3.27 7.29 -25.04
C THR A 236 3.21 7.84 -23.62
N ALA A 237 4.03 7.29 -22.73
CA ALA A 237 4.13 7.73 -21.35
C ALA A 237 5.54 8.22 -21.06
N GLU A 238 5.65 9.35 -20.36
CA GLU A 238 6.91 9.79 -19.77
C GLU A 238 7.21 8.97 -18.50
N ASN A 239 8.43 9.14 -17.98
CA ASN A 239 8.79 8.58 -16.68
C ASN A 239 7.93 9.20 -15.57
N PHE A 240 7.74 8.43 -14.50
CA PHE A 240 7.09 8.92 -13.30
C PHE A 240 7.92 10.02 -12.62
N GLU A 241 7.21 11.03 -12.14
CA GLU A 241 7.67 12.05 -11.20
C GLU A 241 7.05 11.73 -9.83
N VAL A 242 7.88 11.38 -8.85
CA VAL A 242 7.45 11.11 -7.47
C VAL A 242 7.24 12.43 -6.72
N LEU A 243 6.11 12.51 -6.03
CA LEU A 243 5.69 13.58 -5.15
C LEU A 243 5.29 12.90 -3.80
N PRO A 244 5.16 13.56 -2.64
CA PRO A 244 5.60 14.89 -2.21
C PRO A 244 7.02 14.88 -1.60
N LYS A 245 7.42 16.03 -1.02
CA LYS A 245 8.71 16.19 -0.31
C LYS A 245 8.77 15.30 0.94
N GLN A 246 9.99 14.86 1.28
CA GLN A 246 10.31 14.08 2.48
C GLN A 246 9.54 14.53 3.73
N GLY A 247 8.98 13.58 4.47
CA GLY A 247 8.32 13.81 5.77
C GLY A 247 6.84 14.24 5.71
N GLN A 248 6.28 14.44 4.51
CA GLN A 248 4.85 14.79 4.37
C GLN A 248 3.91 13.59 4.39
N THR A 249 4.42 12.39 4.09
CA THR A 249 3.60 11.21 3.83
C THR A 249 3.99 9.97 4.64
N GLY A 250 4.83 10.13 5.67
CA GLY A 250 5.32 9.02 6.49
C GLY A 250 6.37 8.13 5.82
N VAL A 251 6.82 8.48 4.60
CA VAL A 251 7.95 7.82 3.93
C VAL A 251 9.23 8.61 4.20
N SER A 252 10.26 7.92 4.67
CA SER A 252 11.56 8.51 5.00
C SER A 252 12.66 7.95 4.10
N TYR A 253 13.37 8.85 3.44
CA TYR A 253 14.43 8.53 2.49
C TYR A 253 15.60 9.52 2.58
N VAL A 254 16.76 9.14 2.06
CA VAL A 254 17.93 10.01 1.90
C VAL A 254 18.31 10.11 0.43
N LEU A 255 18.80 11.28 0.02
CA LEU A 255 19.44 11.46 -1.28
C LEU A 255 20.87 10.95 -1.20
N GLU A 256 21.27 10.14 -2.16
CA GLU A 256 22.64 9.68 -2.34
C GLU A 256 23.47 10.85 -2.86
N GLN A 257 24.53 11.19 -2.14
CA GLN A 257 25.50 12.20 -2.57
C GLN A 257 26.54 11.49 -3.43
N HIS A 258 26.63 11.90 -4.71
CA HIS A 258 27.76 11.55 -5.58
C HIS A 258 28.93 12.51 -5.35
#